data_AF-A0A3D2XIJ5-F1
#
_entry.id   AF-A0A3D2XIJ5-F1
#
_cell.length_a   1.000
_cell.length_b   1.000
_cell.length_c   1.000
_cell.angle_alpha   90.00
_cell.angle_beta   90.00
_cell.angle_gamma   90.00
#
_symmetry.space_group_name_H-M   'P 1'
#
loop_
_entity.id
_entity.type
_entity.pdbx_description
1 polymer ?
#
loop_
_entity_poly.entity_id
_entity_poly.type
_entity_poly.pdbx_seq_one_letter_code
_entity_poly.pdbx_strand_id
1 'polypeptide(L)'
;MAMPDFPNGFDSWQKTHFEVVEVLCYIRELEISEQPKSFTEMVDQTATEVMYQLALELTNKYEEHSKGKTRTRSLFDEIEEFVWKEVRKDA
;
A
#
# COMPACT_ATOMS: atom_id res chain seq x y z
N MET A 1 8.48 -4.83 20.74
CA MET A 1 8.05 -5.37 19.43
C MET A 1 9.20 -6.17 18.85
N ALA A 2 8.96 -7.35 18.29
CA ALA A 2 10.01 -8.06 17.55
C ALA A 2 10.45 -7.21 16.36
N MET A 3 11.74 -7.25 15.98
CA MET A 3 12.16 -6.64 14.72
C MET A 3 11.40 -7.33 13.58
N PRO A 4 10.84 -6.58 12.61
CA PRO A 4 10.20 -7.19 11.46
C PRO A 4 11.21 -8.05 10.70
N ASP A 5 10.77 -9.21 10.21
CA ASP A 5 11.56 -9.96 9.23
C ASP A 5 11.48 -9.22 7.89
N PHE A 6 12.64 -8.90 7.31
CA PHE A 6 12.74 -8.20 6.04
C PHE A 6 13.30 -9.18 5.00
N PRO A 7 12.45 -10.00 4.34
CA PRO A 7 12.90 -11.11 3.50
C PRO A 7 13.77 -10.69 2.32
N ASN A 8 13.61 -9.45 1.84
CA ASN A 8 14.46 -8.85 0.79
C ASN A 8 15.35 -7.71 1.31
N GLY A 9 15.46 -7.56 2.64
CA GLY A 9 16.21 -6.50 3.30
C GLY A 9 15.42 -5.20 3.49
N PHE A 10 15.86 -4.38 4.46
CA PHE A 10 15.17 -3.14 4.85
C PHE A 10 15.08 -2.13 3.70
N ASP A 11 16.08 -2.04 2.83
CA ASP A 11 16.06 -1.13 1.67
C ASP A 11 14.98 -1.53 0.64
N SER A 12 14.74 -2.83 0.44
CA SER A 12 13.60 -3.27 -0.38
C SER A 12 12.30 -2.91 0.30
N TRP A 13 12.18 -3.28 1.58
CA TRP A 13 10.97 -3.06 2.35
C TRP A 13 10.56 -1.57 2.39
N GLN A 14 11.50 -0.64 2.64
CA GLN A 14 11.19 0.78 2.72
C GLN A 14 10.77 1.37 1.37
N LYS A 15 11.34 0.90 0.26
CA LYS A 15 10.91 1.27 -1.09
C LYS A 15 9.52 0.72 -1.38
N THR A 16 9.29 -0.57 -1.11
CA THR A 16 7.97 -1.20 -1.23
C THR A 16 6.93 -0.43 -0.42
N HIS A 17 7.25 -0.07 0.82
CA HIS A 17 6.34 0.66 1.70
C HIS A 17 5.98 2.04 1.12
N PHE A 18 6.98 2.77 0.63
CA PHE A 18 6.75 4.07 -0.02
C PHE A 18 5.78 3.94 -1.20
N GLU A 19 6.03 3.00 -2.11
CA GLU A 19 5.18 2.79 -3.29
C GLU A 19 3.76 2.34 -2.91
N VAL A 20 3.61 1.47 -1.89
CA VAL A 20 2.30 1.05 -1.38
C VAL A 20 1.49 2.24 -0.87
N VAL A 21 2.12 3.13 -0.11
CA VAL A 21 1.45 4.33 0.42
C VAL A 21 1.03 5.27 -0.71
N GLU A 22 1.90 5.52 -1.69
CA GLU A 22 1.58 6.35 -2.86
C GLU A 22 0.36 5.79 -3.62
N VAL A 23 0.31 4.48 -3.85
CA VAL A 23 -0.84 3.84 -4.51
C VAL A 23 -2.11 3.95 -3.68
N LEU A 24 -2.06 3.74 -2.36
CA LEU A 24 -3.23 3.90 -1.49
C LEU A 24 -3.76 5.35 -1.49
N CYS A 25 -2.86 6.33 -1.49
CA CYS A 25 -3.20 7.74 -1.63
C CYS A 25 -3.88 8.00 -2.99
N TYR A 26 -3.32 7.48 -4.07
CA TYR A 26 -3.89 7.61 -5.42
C TYR A 26 -5.30 6.99 -5.53
N ILE A 27 -5.50 5.77 -5.02
CA ILE A 27 -6.82 5.11 -4.99
C ILE A 27 -7.84 5.98 -4.26
N ARG A 28 -7.46 6.50 -3.10
CA ARG A 28 -8.34 7.36 -2.30
C ARG A 28 -8.70 8.65 -3.02
N GLU A 29 -7.75 9.28 -3.72
CA GLU A 29 -8.04 10.47 -4.53
C GLU A 29 -9.06 10.18 -5.63
N LEU A 30 -8.96 9.02 -6.28
CA LEU A 30 -9.94 8.58 -7.27
C LEU A 30 -11.33 8.40 -6.64
N GLU A 31 -11.44 7.73 -5.49
CA GLU A 31 -12.72 7.56 -4.78
C GLU A 31 -13.36 8.90 -4.35
N ILE A 32 -12.55 9.86 -3.89
CA ILE A 32 -13.02 11.21 -3.54
C ILE A 32 -13.53 11.94 -4.79
N SER A 33 -12.89 11.75 -5.94
CA SER A 33 -13.31 12.36 -7.20
C SER A 33 -14.66 11.81 -7.70
N GLU A 34 -14.96 10.54 -7.40
CA GLU A 34 -16.24 9.89 -7.75
C GLU A 34 -17.37 10.23 -6.76
N GLN A 35 -17.06 10.51 -5.50
CA GLN A 35 -18.02 10.96 -4.48
C GLN A 35 -17.48 12.18 -3.71
N PRO A 36 -17.86 13.42 -4.10
CA PRO A 36 -17.43 14.61 -3.39
C PRO A 36 -17.99 14.62 -1.96
N LYS A 37 -17.10 14.40 -0.99
CA LYS A 37 -17.40 14.39 0.45
C LYS A 37 -17.20 15.79 1.05
N SER A 38 -17.86 16.06 2.16
CA SER A 38 -17.72 17.32 2.91
C SER A 38 -16.34 17.46 3.56
N PHE A 39 -15.93 18.70 3.86
CA PHE A 39 -14.63 18.99 4.48
C PHE A 39 -14.41 18.20 5.79
N THR A 40 -15.46 17.99 6.58
CA THR A 40 -15.41 17.21 7.83
C THR A 40 -15.11 15.72 7.57
N GLU A 41 -15.68 15.14 6.51
CA GLU A 41 -15.42 13.77 6.08
C GLU A 41 -14.02 13.61 5.45
N MET A 42 -13.41 14.69 4.93
CA MET A 42 -12.02 14.68 4.47
C MET A 42 -11.02 14.75 5.64
N VAL A 43 -11.35 15.48 6.72
CA VAL A 43 -10.52 15.62 7.93
C VAL A 43 -10.52 14.33 8.77
N ASP A 44 -11.64 13.62 8.87
CA ASP A 44 -11.72 12.32 9.56
C ASP A 44 -10.97 11.20 8.81
N GLN A 45 -10.55 11.47 7.58
CA GLN A 45 -9.73 10.60 6.75
C GLN A 45 -8.24 11.01 6.72
N THR A 46 -7.73 11.81 7.68
CA THR A 46 -6.27 11.77 7.95
C THR A 46 -5.85 10.32 8.15
N ALA A 47 -4.62 9.93 7.78
CA ALA A 47 -4.15 8.53 7.88
C ALA A 47 -4.57 7.92 9.22
N THR A 48 -5.61 7.09 9.17
CA THR A 48 -6.18 6.47 10.34
C THR A 48 -5.26 5.32 10.73
N GLU A 49 -5.34 4.85 11.98
CA GLU A 49 -4.62 3.65 12.40
C GLU A 49 -4.89 2.46 11.44
N VAL A 50 -6.10 2.42 10.86
CA VAL A 50 -6.50 1.46 9.82
C VAL A 50 -5.66 1.60 8.55
N MET A 51 -5.39 2.82 8.06
CA MET A 51 -4.54 3.02 6.88
C MET A 51 -3.08 2.65 7.14
N TYR A 52 -2.54 2.97 8.32
CA TYR A 52 -1.17 2.57 8.67
C TYR A 52 -1.04 1.05 8.72
N GLN A 53 -2.01 0.37 9.34
CA GLN A 53 -2.04 -1.08 9.42
C GLN A 53 -2.21 -1.72 8.04
N LEU A 54 -3.08 -1.18 7.19
CA LEU A 54 -3.26 -1.65 5.81
C LEU A 54 -1.98 -1.50 4.99
N ALA A 55 -1.32 -0.34 5.05
CA ALA A 55 -0.05 -0.12 4.35
C ALA A 55 1.03 -1.11 4.82
N LEU A 56 1.13 -1.34 6.14
CA LEU A 56 2.06 -2.31 6.71
C LEU A 56 1.77 -3.75 6.23
N GLU A 57 0.51 -4.17 6.26
CA GLU A 57 0.09 -5.51 5.83
C GLU A 57 0.37 -5.76 4.36
N LEU A 58 0.01 -4.81 3.49
CA LEU A 58 0.27 -4.89 2.06
C LEU A 58 1.77 -4.92 1.76
N THR A 59 2.56 -4.10 2.46
CA THR A 59 4.02 -4.09 2.32
C THR A 59 4.61 -5.44 2.66
N ASN A 60 4.28 -5.99 3.84
CA ASN A 60 4.79 -7.28 4.30
C ASN A 60 4.35 -8.43 3.38
N LYS A 61 3.11 -8.37 2.90
CA LYS A 61 2.55 -9.38 1.99
C LYS A 61 3.24 -9.36 0.63
N TYR A 62 3.53 -8.17 0.08
CA TYR A 62 4.29 -8.07 -1.17
C TYR A 62 5.75 -8.52 -0.99
N GLU A 63 6.41 -8.13 0.10
CA GLU A 63 7.80 -8.51 0.37
C GLU A 63 7.95 -10.03 0.50
N GLU A 64 7.03 -10.72 1.18
CA GLU A 64 7.05 -12.19 1.24
C GLU A 64 6.69 -12.82 -0.11
N HIS A 65 5.75 -12.23 -0.86
CA HIS A 65 5.38 -12.71 -2.20
C HIS A 65 6.54 -12.58 -3.20
N SER A 66 7.29 -11.49 -3.13
CA SER A 66 8.38 -11.14 -4.07
C SER A 66 9.72 -11.81 -3.70
N LYS A 67 9.79 -12.48 -2.55
CA LYS A 67 10.98 -13.17 -2.06
C LYS A 67 11.58 -14.12 -3.10
N GLY A 68 12.83 -13.86 -3.48
CA GLY A 68 13.57 -14.67 -4.45
C GLY A 68 13.09 -14.53 -5.91
N LYS A 69 12.16 -13.62 -6.21
CA LYS A 69 11.71 -13.34 -7.58
C LYS A 69 12.55 -12.25 -8.21
N THR A 70 12.81 -12.38 -9.50
CA THR A 70 13.40 -11.30 -10.29
C THR A 70 12.27 -10.43 -10.83
N ARG A 71 12.33 -9.12 -10.56
CA ARG A 71 11.37 -8.15 -11.10
C ARG A 71 11.52 -8.05 -12.61
N THR A 72 10.39 -8.02 -13.31
CA THR A 72 10.35 -7.89 -14.78
C THR A 72 9.78 -6.54 -15.22
N ARG A 73 9.14 -5.81 -14.30
CA ARG A 73 8.55 -4.48 -14.51
C ARG A 73 9.10 -3.49 -13.47
N SER A 74 8.65 -2.24 -13.55
CA SER A 74 8.96 -1.24 -12.52
C SER A 74 8.35 -1.65 -11.17
N LEU A 75 8.95 -1.20 -10.07
CA LEU A 75 8.42 -1.49 -8.73
C LEU A 75 7.01 -0.93 -8.57
N PHE A 76 6.80 0.33 -8.99
CA PHE A 76 5.50 0.97 -8.94
C PHE A 76 4.43 0.18 -9.70
N ASP A 77 4.68 -0.26 -10.94
CA ASP A 77 3.69 -1.02 -11.73
C ASP A 77 3.28 -2.33 -11.04
N GLU A 78 4.24 -3.06 -10.47
CA GLU A 78 3.95 -4.32 -9.76
C GLU A 78 3.17 -4.07 -8.46
N ILE A 79 3.50 -3.00 -7.74
CA ILE A 79 2.83 -2.61 -6.51
C ILE A 79 1.41 -2.09 -6.78
N GLU A 80 1.23 -1.25 -7.80
CA GLU A 80 -0.08 -0.76 -8.21
C GLU A 80 -1.02 -1.93 -8.51
N GLU A 81 -0.59 -2.87 -9.35
CA GLU A 81 -1.37 -4.04 -9.71
C GLU A 81 -1.67 -4.93 -8.48
N PHE A 82 -0.70 -5.08 -7.58
CA PHE A 82 -0.85 -5.85 -6.35
C PHE A 82 -1.86 -5.20 -5.39
N VAL A 83 -1.71 -3.92 -5.09
CA VAL A 83 -2.58 -3.19 -4.15
C VAL A 83 -4.02 -3.17 -4.68
N TRP A 84 -4.24 -2.89 -5.97
CA TRP A 84 -5.58 -2.93 -6.55
C TRP A 84 -6.25 -4.30 -6.42
N LYS A 85 -5.49 -5.39 -6.61
CA LYS A 85 -6.02 -6.75 -6.45
C LYS A 85 -6.38 -7.06 -5.00
N GLU A 86 -5.64 -6.55 -4.03
CA GLU A 86 -5.88 -6.82 -2.62
C GLU A 86 -7.05 -5.98 -2.10
N VAL A 87 -7.07 -4.68 -2.37
CA VAL A 87 -8.15 -3.78 -1.93
C VAL A 87 -9.50 -4.13 -2.56
N ARG A 88 -9.54 -4.58 -3.82
CA ARG A 88 -10.79 -4.99 -4.49
C ARG A 88 -11.29 -6.39 -4.14
N LYS A 89 -10.47 -7.23 -3.49
CA LYS A 89 -10.94 -8.54 -3.00
C LYS A 89 -11.75 -8.42 -1.71
N ASP A 90 -11.52 -7.34 -0.95
CA ASP A 90 -12.19 -7.05 0.31
C ASP A 90 -13.37 -6.06 0.14
N ALA A 91 -13.76 -5.74 -1.11
CA ALA A 91 -14.87 -4.85 -1.47
C ALA A 91 -16.14 -5.60 -1.90
#